data_AF-A0A9W4SWY6-F1
#
_entry.id   AF-A0A9W4SWY6-F1
#
_cell.length_a   1.000
_cell.length_b   1.000
_cell.length_c   1.000
_cell.angle_alpha   90.00
_cell.angle_beta   90.00
_cell.angle_gamma   90.00
#
_symmetry.space_group_name_H-M   'P 1'
#
loop_
_entity.id
_entity.type
_entity.pdbx_description
1 polymer ?
#
loop_
_entity_poly.entity_id
_entity_poly.type
_entity_poly.pdbx_seq_one_letter_code
_entity_poly.pdbx_strand_id
1 'polypeptide(L)'
;MSTSSSSAKLHQELNILPLASNQPVAVERISKGNTGLVYVLIDHSNVYVEGKFIVGALERIYDRSRNTYYMKQLTIDFGCFLTALQRNRKLGNNPIIVGPRPSTNDSLWKTIREQEYKVTIYDRISVNKEVRVDTKITVSMVINSLVKIKNPGILILAAGDGDYVPALEEIMKAGWKVEIRFWTLSTSRHLKNLKVGELKTTFIPLDSEYKSFTFGFGPEPTKRKKVLEITHNKDKTLENKDLLKCYVGIRSFCWWHKVNNGILQMYFNTNADLKMANRWLVKNFMEIQVWQKS
;
A
#
# COMPACT_ATOMS: atom_id res chain seq x y z
N MET A 1 -58.22 60.25 60.92
CA MET A 1 -57.15 59.36 61.41
C MET A 1 -57.35 57.97 60.80
N SER A 2 -56.26 57.23 60.57
CA SER A 2 -56.08 56.02 59.71
C SER A 2 -55.82 56.39 58.23
N THR A 3 -54.54 56.47 57.80
CA THR A 3 -53.66 55.41 57.20
C THR A 3 -54.14 55.01 55.81
N SER A 4 -53.35 54.82 54.75
CA SER A 4 -51.97 54.33 54.56
C SER A 4 -51.64 54.54 53.07
N SER A 5 -50.50 55.13 52.73
CA SER A 5 -49.27 54.43 52.28
C SER A 5 -49.38 53.70 50.93
N SER A 6 -48.59 54.25 50.00
CA SER A 6 -48.22 53.78 48.67
C SER A 6 -47.36 52.51 48.73
N SER A 7 -47.62 51.54 47.86
CA SER A 7 -46.61 50.54 47.49
C SER A 7 -46.96 49.87 46.15
N ALA A 8 -45.92 49.73 45.34
CA ALA A 8 -45.88 49.33 43.95
C ALA A 8 -46.41 47.92 43.66
N LYS A 9 -47.00 47.75 42.47
CA LYS A 9 -47.04 46.47 41.75
C LYS A 9 -46.39 46.65 40.38
N LEU A 10 -45.22 46.03 40.23
CA LEU A 10 -44.59 45.75 38.95
C LEU A 10 -45.50 44.83 38.13
N HIS A 11 -45.80 45.23 36.90
CA HIS A 11 -46.20 44.31 35.83
C HIS A 11 -45.10 44.39 34.77
N GLN A 12 -44.28 43.32 34.71
CA GLN A 12 -43.35 43.07 33.61
C GLN A 12 -43.99 41.98 32.75
N GLU A 13 -44.35 42.33 31.51
CA GLU A 13 -44.89 41.40 30.52
C GLU A 13 -43.82 40.34 30.17
N LEU A 14 -44.14 39.08 30.44
CA LEU A 14 -43.41 37.93 29.91
C LEU A 14 -43.94 37.66 28.50
N ASN A 15 -43.20 38.13 27.48
CA ASN A 15 -43.38 37.68 26.10
C ASN A 15 -43.04 36.19 26.00
N ILE A 16 -44.08 35.35 25.90
CA ILE A 16 -43.94 33.94 25.54
C ILE A 16 -43.67 33.87 24.03
N LEU A 17 -42.40 33.63 23.67
CA LEU A 17 -42.04 33.26 22.30
C LEU A 17 -42.61 31.87 21.97
N PRO A 18 -43.14 31.62 20.76
CA PRO A 18 -43.64 30.30 20.39
C PRO A 18 -42.48 29.30 20.36
N LEU A 19 -42.71 28.07 20.86
CA LEU A 19 -41.79 26.96 20.62
C LEU A 19 -41.61 26.78 19.11
N ALA A 20 -40.41 27.08 18.62
CA ALA A 20 -40.01 26.79 17.26
C ALA A 20 -40.20 25.29 16.99
N SER A 21 -41.01 24.98 15.98
CA SER A 21 -41.17 23.64 15.44
C SER A 21 -39.80 23.08 15.05
N ASN A 22 -39.39 21.98 15.68
CA ASN A 22 -38.24 21.18 15.25
C ASN A 22 -38.55 20.56 13.86
N GLN A 23 -38.32 21.34 12.81
CA GLN A 23 -38.06 20.77 11.49
C GLN A 23 -36.61 20.26 11.49
N PRO A 24 -36.35 19.04 10.96
CA PRO A 24 -34.98 18.59 10.81
C PRO A 24 -34.27 19.57 9.88
N VAL A 25 -33.21 20.22 10.40
CA VAL A 25 -32.30 21.03 9.59
C VAL A 25 -31.77 20.11 8.50
N ALA A 26 -32.20 20.34 7.27
CA ALA A 26 -31.61 19.71 6.12
C ALA A 26 -30.13 20.09 6.11
N VAL A 27 -29.26 19.15 6.45
CA VAL A 27 -27.83 19.29 6.21
C VAL A 27 -27.70 19.40 4.70
N GLU A 28 -27.51 20.63 4.22
CA GLU A 28 -27.18 20.92 2.83
C GLU A 28 -26.05 19.97 2.43
N ARG A 29 -26.39 18.97 1.62
CA ARG A 29 -25.40 18.18 0.89
C ARG A 29 -24.86 19.10 -0.19
N ILE A 30 -23.93 19.98 0.19
CA ILE A 30 -22.98 20.54 -0.77
C ILE A 30 -22.37 19.31 -1.43
N SER A 31 -22.67 19.11 -2.71
CA SER A 31 -22.06 18.04 -3.51
C SER A 31 -20.60 18.40 -3.70
N LYS A 32 -19.80 18.11 -2.67
CA LYS A 32 -18.37 18.35 -2.67
C LYS A 32 -17.78 17.41 -3.69
N GLY A 33 -17.36 17.98 -4.83
CA GLY A 33 -16.65 17.24 -5.85
C GLY A 33 -15.50 16.46 -5.23
N ASN A 34 -15.34 15.21 -5.67
CA ASN A 34 -14.21 14.40 -5.26
C ASN A 34 -12.90 15.13 -5.64
N THR A 35 -11.97 15.24 -4.69
CA THR A 35 -10.73 16.01 -4.87
C THR A 35 -9.79 15.42 -5.92
N GLY A 36 -9.97 14.16 -6.32
CA GLY A 36 -9.05 13.42 -7.18
C GLY A 36 -7.73 13.04 -6.51
N LEU A 37 -7.48 13.49 -5.27
CA LEU A 37 -6.31 13.13 -4.49
C LEU A 37 -6.42 11.67 -4.03
N VAL A 38 -5.29 10.97 -4.01
CA VAL A 38 -5.25 9.55 -3.64
C VAL A 38 -4.77 9.33 -2.21
N TYR A 39 -5.38 8.36 -1.54
CA TYR A 39 -5.08 7.96 -0.17
C TYR A 39 -4.71 6.48 -0.22
N VAL A 40 -3.47 6.15 0.12
CA VAL A 40 -2.95 4.78 -0.04
C VAL A 40 -2.95 4.06 1.31
N LEU A 41 -3.61 2.91 1.37
CA LEU A 41 -3.63 2.01 2.52
C LEU A 41 -3.20 0.61 2.09
N ILE A 42 -2.18 0.07 2.74
CA ILE A 42 -1.59 -1.21 2.39
C ILE A 42 -1.69 -2.17 3.57
N ASP A 43 -2.36 -3.31 3.38
CA ASP A 43 -2.21 -4.46 4.26
C ASP A 43 -0.97 -5.24 3.81
N HIS A 44 0.17 -4.97 4.45
CA HIS A 44 1.43 -5.59 4.08
C HIS A 44 1.35 -7.12 4.16
N SER A 45 0.78 -7.65 5.24
CA SER A 45 0.76 -9.10 5.45
C SER A 45 -0.07 -9.79 4.38
N ASN A 46 -1.22 -9.23 4.03
CA ASN A 46 -2.10 -9.77 3.01
C ASN A 46 -1.46 -9.70 1.62
N VAL A 47 -0.87 -8.55 1.23
CA VAL A 47 -0.15 -8.43 -0.06
C VAL A 47 1.01 -9.43 -0.13
N TYR A 48 1.79 -9.54 0.95
CA TYR A 48 2.98 -10.40 0.98
C TYR A 48 2.63 -11.89 0.91
N VAL A 49 1.70 -12.37 1.74
CA VAL A 49 1.33 -13.79 1.81
C VAL A 49 0.72 -14.26 0.50
N GLU A 50 -0.27 -13.52 -0.01
CA GLU A 50 -0.94 -13.86 -1.27
C GLU A 50 0.01 -13.73 -2.47
N GLY A 51 0.90 -12.73 -2.44
CA GLY A 51 1.91 -12.55 -3.47
C GLY A 51 2.79 -13.78 -3.68
N LYS A 52 3.10 -14.54 -2.61
CA LYS A 52 3.94 -15.75 -2.73
C LYS A 52 3.32 -16.82 -3.61
N PHE A 53 2.01 -16.99 -3.56
CA PHE A 53 1.30 -17.94 -4.41
C PHE A 53 1.19 -17.41 -5.83
N ILE A 54 0.81 -16.15 -5.98
CA ILE A 54 0.51 -15.55 -7.29
C ILE A 54 1.78 -15.36 -8.11
N VAL A 55 2.80 -14.73 -7.54
CA VAL A 55 4.11 -14.60 -8.20
C VAL A 55 4.77 -15.96 -8.38
N GLY A 56 4.60 -16.88 -7.42
CA GLY A 56 5.04 -18.27 -7.56
C GLY A 56 4.45 -18.95 -8.79
N ALA A 57 3.15 -18.76 -9.07
CA ALA A 57 2.47 -19.30 -10.24
C ALA A 57 2.94 -18.61 -11.53
N LEU A 58 2.99 -17.28 -11.55
CA LEU A 58 3.44 -16.48 -12.70
C LEU A 58 4.88 -16.81 -13.12
N GLU A 59 5.77 -17.01 -12.13
CA GLU A 59 7.18 -17.35 -12.34
C GLU A 59 7.45 -18.87 -12.35
N ARG A 60 6.39 -19.69 -12.25
CA ARG A 60 6.45 -21.16 -12.28
C ARG A 60 7.41 -21.75 -11.23
N ILE A 61 7.48 -21.14 -10.05
CA ILE A 61 8.29 -21.59 -8.91
C ILE A 61 7.47 -22.60 -8.09
N TYR A 62 7.77 -23.88 -8.27
CA TYR A 62 7.05 -24.96 -7.59
C TYR A 62 7.72 -25.33 -6.25
N ASP A 63 6.93 -25.30 -5.18
CA ASP A 63 7.36 -25.70 -3.84
C ASP A 63 6.84 -27.11 -3.54
N ARG A 64 7.76 -28.08 -3.47
CA ARG A 64 7.42 -29.49 -3.20
C ARG A 64 6.77 -29.70 -1.83
N SER A 65 7.16 -28.93 -0.81
CA SER A 65 6.63 -29.08 0.54
C SER A 65 5.17 -28.66 0.64
N ARG A 66 4.76 -27.69 -0.21
CA ARG A 66 3.39 -27.20 -0.29
C ARG A 66 2.58 -27.83 -1.42
N ASN A 67 3.20 -28.66 -2.25
CA ASN A 67 2.58 -29.27 -3.43
C ASN A 67 1.87 -28.24 -4.34
N THR A 68 2.46 -27.05 -4.52
CA THR A 68 1.86 -25.96 -5.30
C THR A 68 2.92 -24.97 -5.78
N TYR A 69 2.52 -24.07 -6.69
CA TYR A 69 3.33 -22.91 -7.03
C TYR A 69 3.38 -21.94 -5.86
N TYR A 70 4.59 -21.70 -5.33
CA TYR A 70 4.81 -20.87 -4.16
C TYR A 70 6.26 -20.38 -4.12
N MET A 71 6.43 -19.07 -4.03
CA MET A 71 7.74 -18.43 -3.99
C MET A 71 8.11 -18.02 -2.57
N LYS A 72 8.82 -18.90 -1.85
CA LYS A 72 9.22 -18.64 -0.46
C LYS A 72 10.09 -17.38 -0.31
N GLN A 73 10.99 -17.15 -1.27
CA GLN A 73 11.96 -16.05 -1.35
C GLN A 73 11.37 -14.72 -1.87
N LEU A 74 10.06 -14.66 -2.10
CA LEU A 74 9.43 -13.42 -2.55
C LEU A 74 9.70 -12.30 -1.55
N THR A 75 10.08 -11.15 -2.08
CA THR A 75 10.22 -9.88 -1.38
C THR A 75 9.48 -8.81 -2.16
N ILE A 76 8.97 -7.81 -1.44
CA ILE A 76 8.31 -6.63 -2.00
C ILE A 76 9.18 -5.44 -1.64
N ASP A 77 9.53 -4.61 -2.63
CA ASP A 77 10.08 -3.28 -2.40
C ASP A 77 8.90 -2.29 -2.27
N PHE A 78 8.68 -1.77 -1.07
CA PHE A 78 7.53 -0.93 -0.77
C PHE A 78 7.62 0.47 -1.39
N GLY A 79 8.83 0.99 -1.63
CA GLY A 79 8.99 2.25 -2.36
C GLY A 79 8.53 2.11 -3.83
N CYS A 80 8.95 1.04 -4.49
CA CYS A 80 8.51 0.72 -5.84
C CYS A 80 7.03 0.35 -5.88
N PHE A 81 6.53 -0.40 -4.90
CA PHE A 81 5.11 -0.76 -4.81
C PHE A 81 4.23 0.47 -4.64
N LEU A 82 4.62 1.39 -3.75
CA LEU A 82 3.91 2.64 -3.56
C LEU A 82 3.89 3.51 -4.83
N THR A 83 5.01 3.56 -5.56
CA THR A 83 5.08 4.22 -6.87
C THR A 83 4.08 3.61 -7.86
N ALA A 84 4.00 2.27 -7.92
CA ALA A 84 3.05 1.55 -8.76
C ALA A 84 1.58 1.83 -8.37
N LEU A 85 1.29 1.91 -7.06
CA LEU A 85 -0.05 2.23 -6.57
C LEU A 85 -0.47 3.68 -6.92
N GLN A 86 0.42 4.64 -6.68
CA GLN A 86 0.15 6.06 -6.90
C GLN A 86 -0.06 6.40 -8.38
N ARG A 87 0.69 5.78 -9.31
CA ARG A 87 0.62 6.07 -10.77
C ARG A 87 0.74 7.57 -11.09
N ASN A 88 1.70 8.24 -10.45
CA ASN A 88 1.94 9.70 -10.56
C ASN A 88 0.78 10.60 -10.08
N ARG A 89 -0.21 10.06 -9.36
CA ARG A 89 -1.30 10.86 -8.78
C ARG A 89 -0.84 11.50 -7.47
N LYS A 90 -1.29 12.72 -7.23
CA LYS A 90 -0.98 13.47 -6.02
C LYS A 90 -1.64 12.82 -4.79
N LEU A 91 -0.85 12.62 -3.74
CA LEU A 91 -1.34 12.13 -2.46
C LEU A 91 -2.20 13.19 -1.75
N GLY A 92 -3.29 12.76 -1.13
CA GLY A 92 -4.09 13.58 -0.22
C GLY A 92 -3.66 13.47 1.24
N ASN A 93 -2.86 12.46 1.58
CA ASN A 93 -2.23 12.28 2.90
C ASN A 93 -1.04 11.30 2.78
N ASN A 94 -0.26 11.23 3.85
CA ASN A 94 0.79 10.23 4.06
C ASN A 94 0.25 8.81 3.82
N PRO A 95 0.94 7.97 3.02
CA PRO A 95 0.56 6.58 2.84
C PRO A 95 0.62 5.81 4.16
N ILE A 96 -0.26 4.82 4.31
CA ILE A 96 -0.36 4.01 5.52
C ILE A 96 -0.06 2.56 5.18
N ILE A 97 0.88 1.97 5.92
CA ILE A 97 1.23 0.55 5.83
C ILE A 97 0.87 -0.11 7.16
N VAL A 98 0.07 -1.16 7.12
CA VAL A 98 -0.31 -1.94 8.31
C VAL A 98 0.33 -3.32 8.21
N GLY A 99 1.09 -3.71 9.23
CA GLY A 99 1.79 -4.98 9.28
C GLY A 99 3.28 -4.83 9.62
N PRO A 100 4.11 -5.85 9.32
CA PRO A 100 5.53 -5.80 9.62
C PRO A 100 6.22 -4.59 8.98
N ARG A 101 7.20 -4.02 9.67
CA ARG A 101 8.01 -2.92 9.10
C ARG A 101 8.82 -3.41 7.88
N PRO A 102 8.80 -2.68 6.75
CA PRO A 102 9.68 -2.96 5.62
C PRO A 102 11.16 -2.96 6.02
N SER A 103 11.99 -3.73 5.31
CA SER A 103 13.41 -3.83 5.61
C SER A 103 14.13 -2.48 5.53
N THR A 104 15.22 -2.28 6.25
CA THR A 104 16.02 -1.04 6.20
C THR A 104 16.60 -0.74 4.81
N ASN A 105 16.78 -1.77 3.98
CA ASN A 105 17.28 -1.66 2.60
C ASN A 105 16.16 -1.41 1.56
N ASP A 106 14.91 -1.26 1.99
CA ASP A 106 13.78 -0.98 1.11
C ASP A 106 13.87 0.45 0.52
N SER A 107 13.54 0.61 -0.76
CA SER A 107 13.57 1.93 -1.40
C SER A 107 12.52 2.90 -0.85
N LEU A 108 11.57 2.41 -0.04
CA LEU A 108 10.58 3.22 0.68
C LEU A 108 11.23 4.34 1.48
N TRP A 109 12.29 4.05 2.25
CA TRP A 109 12.91 5.03 3.14
C TRP A 109 13.54 6.20 2.40
N LYS A 110 14.10 5.92 1.22
CA LYS A 110 14.62 6.94 0.32
C LYS A 110 13.49 7.74 -0.31
N THR A 111 12.44 7.06 -0.77
CA THR A 111 11.27 7.71 -1.37
C THR A 111 10.60 8.69 -0.39
N ILE A 112 10.49 8.31 0.89
CA ILE A 112 10.00 9.19 1.97
C ILE A 112 10.85 10.47 2.10
N ARG A 113 12.18 10.35 2.03
CA ARG A 113 13.08 11.50 2.11
C ARG A 113 12.99 12.39 0.87
N GLU A 114 12.81 11.80 -0.31
CA GLU A 114 12.78 12.51 -1.60
C GLU A 114 11.44 13.17 -1.90
N GLN A 115 10.31 12.57 -1.49
CA GLN A 115 8.97 13.03 -1.88
C GLN A 115 8.25 13.85 -0.80
N GLU A 116 8.96 14.27 0.25
CA GLU A 116 8.50 15.14 1.35
C GLU A 116 7.22 14.69 2.09
N TYR A 117 6.71 13.48 1.82
CA TYR A 117 5.67 12.85 2.61
C TYR A 117 6.26 11.86 3.61
N LYS A 118 5.53 11.62 4.70
CA LYS A 118 5.83 10.56 5.66
C LYS A 118 5.03 9.30 5.32
N VAL A 119 5.47 8.16 5.83
CA VAL A 119 4.67 6.92 5.80
C VAL A 119 4.36 6.53 7.23
N THR A 120 3.09 6.30 7.51
CA THR A 120 2.64 5.80 8.81
C THR A 120 2.68 4.29 8.79
N ILE A 121 3.43 3.68 9.70
CA ILE A 121 3.52 2.22 9.83
C ILE A 121 2.89 1.80 11.14
N TYR A 122 1.89 0.93 11.05
CA TYR A 122 1.30 0.28 12.22
C TYR A 122 1.90 -1.11 12.36
N ASP A 123 2.92 -1.22 13.22
CA ASP A 123 3.61 -2.48 13.52
C ASP A 123 2.68 -3.46 14.27
N ARG A 124 2.81 -4.77 13.99
CA ARG A 124 2.24 -5.79 14.87
C ARG A 124 3.06 -5.83 16.15
N ILE A 125 2.52 -5.31 17.25
CA ILE A 125 3.13 -5.47 18.56
C ILE A 125 2.83 -6.88 19.05
N SER A 126 3.85 -7.74 19.12
CA SER A 126 3.82 -8.97 19.90
C SER A 126 4.58 -8.73 21.20
N VAL A 127 3.91 -8.14 22.19
CA VAL A 127 4.41 -8.05 23.56
C VAL A 127 3.59 -9.02 24.38
N ASN A 128 4.25 -10.06 24.91
CA ASN A 128 3.76 -10.94 25.98
C ASN A 128 2.28 -11.35 25.94
N LYS A 129 2.00 -12.46 25.24
CA LYS A 129 0.81 -13.32 25.37
C LYS A 129 -0.61 -12.72 25.24
N GLU A 130 -0.84 -11.41 25.20
CA GLU A 130 -2.17 -10.87 24.95
C GLU A 130 -2.14 -9.51 24.23
N VAL A 131 -3.13 -9.32 23.36
CA VAL A 131 -3.36 -8.22 22.40
C VAL A 131 -2.53 -8.28 21.10
N ARG A 132 -2.97 -9.18 20.21
CA ARG A 132 -2.74 -9.03 18.77
C ARG A 132 -3.66 -7.91 18.29
N VAL A 133 -3.15 -6.72 18.00
CA VAL A 133 -3.92 -5.81 17.14
C VAL A 133 -4.01 -6.47 15.78
N ASP A 134 -5.21 -6.94 15.42
CA ASP A 134 -5.45 -7.56 14.14
C ASP A 134 -5.22 -6.52 13.04
N THR A 135 -4.35 -6.84 12.08
CA THR A 135 -4.08 -6.00 10.90
C THR A 135 -5.38 -5.60 10.22
N LYS A 136 -6.37 -6.50 10.21
CA LYS A 136 -7.69 -6.22 9.65
C LYS A 136 -8.43 -5.12 10.40
N ILE A 137 -8.43 -5.19 11.73
CA ILE A 137 -9.06 -4.18 12.59
C ILE A 137 -8.37 -2.83 12.39
N THR A 138 -7.04 -2.78 12.36
CA THR A 138 -6.31 -1.51 12.14
C THR A 138 -6.63 -0.91 10.78
N VAL A 139 -6.65 -1.72 9.71
CA VAL A 139 -7.04 -1.26 8.37
C VAL A 139 -8.46 -0.68 8.38
N SER A 140 -9.42 -1.38 8.97
CA SER A 140 -10.81 -0.89 9.08
C SER A 140 -10.93 0.38 9.92
N MET A 141 -10.18 0.51 11.02
CA MET A 141 -10.14 1.74 11.84
C MET A 141 -9.58 2.92 11.04
N VAL A 142 -8.52 2.69 10.26
CA VAL A 142 -7.94 3.72 9.39
C VAL A 142 -8.96 4.15 8.34
N ILE A 143 -9.64 3.22 7.67
CA ILE A 143 -10.69 3.53 6.69
C ILE A 143 -11.81 4.37 7.34
N ASN A 144 -12.28 3.97 8.51
CA ASN A 144 -13.33 4.69 9.24
C ASN A 144 -12.89 6.10 9.66
N SER A 145 -11.60 6.33 9.91
CA SER A 145 -11.08 7.66 10.21
C SER A 145 -11.18 8.62 9.02
N LEU A 146 -11.09 8.10 7.78
CA LEU A 146 -11.17 8.90 6.56
C LEU A 146 -12.57 9.46 6.30
N VAL A 147 -13.63 8.83 6.84
CA VAL A 147 -15.01 9.32 6.78
C VAL A 147 -15.12 10.75 7.35
N LYS A 148 -14.25 11.12 8.29
CA LYS A 148 -14.24 12.44 8.93
C LYS A 148 -13.64 13.55 8.06
N ILE A 149 -12.99 13.22 6.96
CA ILE A 149 -12.36 14.19 6.06
C ILE A 149 -13.44 14.91 5.25
N LYS A 150 -13.48 16.24 5.34
CA LYS A 150 -14.53 17.08 4.74
C LYS A 150 -14.68 16.93 3.22
N ASN A 151 -13.60 16.67 2.49
CA ASN A 151 -13.58 16.59 1.03
C ASN A 151 -13.08 15.19 0.62
N PRO A 152 -13.93 14.33 0.04
CA PRO A 152 -13.55 12.96 -0.28
C PRO A 152 -12.52 12.91 -1.42
N GLY A 153 -11.66 11.89 -1.38
CA GLY A 153 -10.70 11.58 -2.43
C GLY A 153 -10.92 10.17 -2.98
N ILE A 154 -9.83 9.55 -3.45
CA ILE A 154 -9.80 8.17 -3.93
C ILE A 154 -9.00 7.34 -2.93
N LEU A 155 -9.66 6.40 -2.26
CA LEU A 155 -8.98 5.40 -1.44
C LEU A 155 -8.41 4.31 -2.34
N ILE A 156 -7.10 4.11 -2.31
CA ILE A 156 -6.41 2.97 -2.90
C ILE A 156 -6.14 1.97 -1.78
N LEU A 157 -6.86 0.85 -1.78
CA LEU A 157 -6.67 -0.24 -0.84
C LEU A 157 -5.88 -1.37 -1.49
N ALA A 158 -4.70 -1.67 -0.95
CA ALA A 158 -3.92 -2.85 -1.30
C ALA A 158 -4.18 -3.98 -0.30
N ALA A 159 -5.35 -4.61 -0.44
CA ALA A 159 -5.78 -5.77 0.32
C ALA A 159 -6.90 -6.52 -0.44
N GLY A 160 -7.06 -7.82 -0.20
CA GLY A 160 -8.00 -8.69 -0.90
C GLY A 160 -9.10 -9.32 -0.03
N ASP A 161 -9.08 -9.10 1.28
CA ASP A 161 -9.99 -9.75 2.22
C ASP A 161 -11.41 -9.15 2.23
N GLY A 162 -12.43 -10.00 2.27
CA GLY A 162 -13.83 -9.57 2.35
C GLY A 162 -14.15 -8.81 3.64
N ASP A 163 -13.37 -8.98 4.70
CA ASP A 163 -13.60 -8.36 6.00
C ASP A 163 -13.52 -6.82 5.99
N TYR A 164 -12.96 -6.21 4.94
CA TYR A 164 -12.95 -4.75 4.80
C TYR A 164 -14.26 -4.18 4.24
N VAL A 165 -15.17 -5.02 3.73
CA VAL A 165 -16.42 -4.57 3.09
C VAL A 165 -17.21 -3.58 3.96
N PRO A 166 -17.45 -3.84 5.27
CA PRO A 166 -18.22 -2.91 6.10
C PRO A 166 -17.57 -1.51 6.19
N ALA A 167 -16.25 -1.44 6.33
CA ALA A 167 -15.54 -0.16 6.39
C ALA A 167 -15.56 0.57 5.02
N LEU A 168 -15.47 -0.19 3.92
CA LEU A 168 -15.56 0.36 2.57
C LEU A 168 -16.96 0.87 2.23
N GLU A 169 -18.01 0.23 2.74
CA GLU A 169 -19.38 0.73 2.58
C GLU A 169 -19.53 2.11 3.22
N GLU A 170 -19.04 2.30 4.45
CA GLU A 170 -19.11 3.57 5.17
C GLU A 170 -18.33 4.68 4.46
N ILE A 171 -17.11 4.40 3.97
CA ILE A 171 -16.33 5.42 3.26
C ILE A 171 -16.97 5.78 1.91
N MET A 172 -17.56 4.81 1.20
CA MET A 172 -18.28 5.06 -0.05
C MET A 172 -19.57 5.87 0.18
N LYS A 173 -20.32 5.61 1.27
CA LYS A 173 -21.46 6.45 1.68
C LYS A 173 -21.04 7.90 1.95
N ALA A 174 -19.80 8.12 2.40
CA ALA A 174 -19.20 9.44 2.57
C ALA A 174 -18.67 10.08 1.27
N GLY A 175 -18.95 9.49 0.10
CA GLY A 175 -18.63 10.06 -1.22
C GLY A 175 -17.22 9.75 -1.74
N TRP A 176 -16.49 8.84 -1.08
CA TRP A 176 -15.18 8.40 -1.55
C TRP A 176 -15.29 7.42 -2.72
N LYS A 177 -14.36 7.54 -3.67
CA LYS A 177 -14.11 6.49 -4.65
C LYS A 177 -13.14 5.48 -4.05
N VAL A 178 -13.31 4.21 -4.39
CA VAL A 178 -12.47 3.12 -3.88
C VAL A 178 -11.86 2.35 -5.04
N GLU A 179 -10.54 2.28 -5.05
CA GLU A 179 -9.72 1.44 -5.93
C GLU A 179 -9.12 0.29 -5.11
N ILE A 180 -9.43 -0.94 -5.50
CA ILE A 180 -8.82 -2.15 -4.93
C ILE A 180 -7.65 -2.54 -5.83
N ARG A 181 -6.43 -2.49 -5.28
CA ARG A 181 -5.17 -2.88 -5.96
C ARG A 181 -4.64 -4.16 -5.34
N PHE A 182 -5.02 -5.31 -5.89
CA PHE A 182 -4.65 -6.59 -5.29
C PHE A 182 -4.50 -7.72 -6.31
N TRP A 183 -4.09 -8.89 -5.85
CA TRP A 183 -3.89 -10.08 -6.68
C TRP A 183 -5.21 -10.70 -7.12
N THR A 184 -5.35 -10.97 -8.42
CA THR A 184 -6.63 -11.35 -9.03
C THR A 184 -7.29 -12.56 -8.40
N LEU A 185 -6.53 -13.63 -8.14
CA LEU A 185 -7.06 -14.89 -7.61
C LEU A 185 -7.25 -14.88 -6.08
N SER A 186 -6.71 -13.88 -5.38
CA SER A 186 -6.75 -13.77 -3.92
C SER A 186 -7.64 -12.61 -3.43
N THR A 187 -8.43 -12.00 -4.31
CA THR A 187 -9.37 -10.93 -3.93
C THR A 187 -10.79 -11.47 -3.83
N SER A 188 -11.44 -11.21 -2.68
CA SER A 188 -12.84 -11.52 -2.43
C SER A 188 -13.77 -10.96 -3.51
N ARG A 189 -14.73 -11.78 -3.97
CA ARG A 189 -15.79 -11.35 -4.88
C ARG A 189 -16.63 -10.22 -4.29
N HIS A 190 -16.84 -10.21 -2.97
CA HIS A 190 -17.59 -9.15 -2.29
C HIS A 190 -16.88 -7.80 -2.42
N LEU A 191 -15.54 -7.74 -2.30
CA LEU A 191 -14.79 -6.51 -2.54
C LEU A 191 -14.90 -6.04 -4.00
N LYS A 192 -14.72 -6.95 -4.97
CA LYS A 192 -14.75 -6.60 -6.39
C LYS A 192 -16.11 -6.08 -6.87
N ASN A 193 -17.17 -6.60 -6.26
CA ASN A 193 -18.55 -6.31 -6.65
C ASN A 193 -19.22 -5.28 -5.72
N LEU A 194 -18.51 -4.75 -4.73
CA LEU A 194 -19.05 -3.81 -3.78
C LEU A 194 -19.60 -2.56 -4.48
N LYS A 195 -20.85 -2.25 -4.19
CA LYS A 195 -21.61 -1.12 -4.75
C LYS A 195 -22.41 -0.44 -3.64
N VAL A 196 -22.39 0.88 -3.61
CA VAL A 196 -23.16 1.73 -2.68
C VAL A 196 -23.78 2.87 -3.50
N GLY A 197 -25.10 2.84 -3.69
CA GLY A 197 -25.78 3.75 -4.62
C GLY A 197 -25.21 3.59 -6.03
N GLU A 198 -24.82 4.69 -6.67
CA GLU A 198 -24.16 4.69 -7.99
C GLU A 198 -22.64 4.43 -7.94
N LEU A 199 -22.04 4.41 -6.75
CA LEU A 199 -20.60 4.17 -6.59
C LEU A 199 -20.31 2.67 -6.58
N LYS A 200 -19.32 2.24 -7.36
CA LYS A 200 -18.78 0.87 -7.36
C LYS A 200 -17.28 0.91 -7.09
N THR A 201 -16.77 -0.09 -6.38
CA THR A 201 -15.31 -0.29 -6.28
C THR A 201 -14.71 -0.53 -7.67
N THR A 202 -13.51 0.00 -7.90
CA THR A 202 -12.73 -0.27 -9.10
C THR A 202 -11.63 -1.26 -8.76
N PHE A 203 -11.68 -2.47 -9.33
CA PHE A 203 -10.61 -3.45 -9.15
C PHE A 203 -9.56 -3.31 -10.24
N ILE A 204 -8.29 -3.18 -9.83
CA ILE A 204 -7.15 -3.10 -10.74
C ILE A 204 -6.12 -4.15 -10.28
N PRO A 205 -5.83 -5.17 -11.10
CA PRO A 205 -4.99 -6.29 -10.69
C PRO A 205 -3.52 -5.90 -10.57
N LEU A 206 -2.82 -6.52 -9.61
CA LEU A 206 -1.36 -6.39 -9.45
C LEU A 206 -0.57 -7.36 -10.37
N ASP A 207 -1.24 -8.38 -10.90
CA ASP A 207 -0.68 -9.50 -11.64
C ASP A 207 0.17 -9.08 -12.85
N SER A 208 -0.14 -7.95 -13.51
CA SER A 208 0.62 -7.44 -14.65
C SER A 208 1.79 -6.53 -14.28
N GLU A 209 1.82 -6.00 -13.05
CA GLU A 209 2.78 -4.99 -12.60
C GLU A 209 3.79 -5.55 -11.59
N TYR A 210 3.62 -6.79 -11.11
CA TYR A 210 4.44 -7.37 -10.03
C TYR A 210 5.95 -7.29 -10.27
N LYS A 211 6.43 -7.38 -11.51
CA LYS A 211 7.88 -7.28 -11.83
C LYS A 211 8.49 -5.92 -11.47
N SER A 212 7.66 -4.89 -11.32
CA SER A 212 8.11 -3.53 -10.98
C SER A 212 8.35 -3.31 -9.49
N PHE A 213 7.85 -4.20 -8.63
CA PHE A 213 7.93 -4.02 -7.17
C PHE A 213 8.17 -5.29 -6.36
N THR A 214 8.16 -6.47 -6.99
CA THR A 214 8.47 -7.75 -6.34
C THR A 214 9.75 -8.34 -6.90
N PHE A 215 10.47 -9.11 -6.09
CA PHE A 215 11.69 -9.79 -6.49
C PHE A 215 11.95 -11.05 -5.66
N GLY A 216 12.78 -11.95 -6.17
CA GLY A 216 13.36 -13.04 -5.40
C GLY A 216 14.62 -12.60 -4.67
N PHE A 217 14.64 -12.79 -3.35
CA PHE A 217 15.83 -12.53 -2.54
C PHE A 217 16.32 -13.78 -1.85
N GLY A 218 17.59 -14.13 -2.06
CA GLY A 218 18.17 -15.34 -1.52
C GLY A 218 18.74 -16.26 -2.61
N PRO A 219 19.29 -17.41 -2.21
CA PRO A 219 19.78 -18.39 -3.17
C PRO A 219 18.64 -18.83 -4.11
N GLU A 220 18.94 -18.85 -5.41
CA GLU A 220 18.02 -19.32 -6.43
C GLU A 220 17.90 -20.85 -6.40
N PRO A 221 16.69 -21.42 -6.34
CA PRO A 221 16.50 -22.83 -6.01
C PRO A 221 16.74 -23.80 -7.18
N THR A 222 16.71 -23.35 -8.44
CA THR A 222 16.75 -24.26 -9.61
C THR A 222 18.15 -24.57 -10.10
N LYS A 223 19.17 -23.77 -9.76
CA LYS A 223 20.55 -23.85 -10.28
C LYS A 223 20.66 -23.78 -11.81
N ARG A 224 19.57 -23.46 -12.51
CA ARG A 224 19.51 -23.37 -13.99
C ARG A 224 19.75 -21.96 -14.49
N LYS A 225 19.68 -20.96 -13.60
CA LYS A 225 19.82 -19.55 -13.96
C LYS A 225 21.27 -19.19 -14.24
N LYS A 226 21.44 -18.26 -15.17
CA LYS A 226 22.72 -17.61 -15.46
C LYS A 226 23.00 -16.56 -14.40
N VAL A 227 24.23 -16.50 -13.91
CA VAL A 227 24.59 -15.65 -12.77
C VAL A 227 25.54 -14.55 -13.21
N LEU A 228 25.16 -13.32 -12.88
CA LEU A 228 26.00 -12.14 -12.97
C LEU A 228 26.45 -11.77 -11.56
N GLU A 229 27.76 -11.80 -11.32
CA GLU A 229 28.37 -11.38 -10.06
C GLU A 229 28.82 -9.92 -10.18
N ILE A 230 28.44 -9.12 -9.19
CA ILE A 230 28.76 -7.71 -9.12
C ILE A 230 29.52 -7.46 -7.83
N THR A 231 30.68 -6.83 -7.98
CA THR A 231 31.50 -6.32 -6.88
C THR A 231 31.55 -4.80 -6.93
N HIS A 232 31.44 -4.18 -5.77
CA HIS A 232 31.50 -2.73 -5.59
C HIS A 232 32.90 -2.33 -5.12
N ASN A 233 33.52 -1.38 -5.81
CA ASN A 233 34.86 -0.91 -5.45
C ASN A 233 34.87 0.24 -4.41
N LYS A 234 33.73 0.92 -4.17
CA LYS A 234 33.59 2.07 -3.24
C LYS A 234 32.15 2.19 -2.68
N ASP A 235 31.96 3.05 -1.67
CA ASP A 235 30.81 3.27 -0.78
C ASP A 235 29.38 3.39 -1.39
N LYS A 236 29.20 3.25 -2.71
CA LYS A 236 27.89 3.20 -3.37
C LYS A 236 27.48 1.76 -3.65
N THR A 237 26.55 1.26 -2.85
CA THR A 237 25.91 -0.06 -3.04
C THR A 237 24.72 0.05 -3.99
N LEU A 238 24.52 -0.95 -4.86
CA LEU A 238 23.31 -1.05 -5.69
C LEU A 238 22.08 -1.23 -4.78
N GLU A 239 21.12 -0.32 -4.90
CA GLU A 239 19.86 -0.39 -4.15
C GLU A 239 18.86 -1.35 -4.84
N ASN A 240 17.89 -1.87 -4.09
CA ASN A 240 16.84 -2.75 -4.64
C ASN A 240 16.12 -2.11 -5.84
N LYS A 241 15.85 -0.80 -5.77
CA LYS A 241 15.22 -0.03 -6.86
C LYS A 241 16.05 -0.02 -8.13
N ASP A 242 17.37 0.02 -8.03
CA ASP A 242 18.26 0.02 -9.19
C ASP A 242 18.29 -1.35 -9.86
N LEU A 243 18.32 -2.41 -9.06
CA LEU A 243 18.21 -3.79 -9.54
C LEU A 243 16.86 -4.04 -10.22
N LEU A 244 15.75 -3.59 -9.60
CA LEU A 244 14.42 -3.65 -10.19
C LEU A 244 14.36 -2.95 -11.54
N LYS A 245 14.88 -1.72 -11.64
CA LYS A 245 14.92 -0.96 -12.91
C LYS A 245 15.67 -1.71 -14.00
N CYS A 246 16.80 -2.34 -13.68
CA CYS A 246 17.55 -3.16 -14.62
C CYS A 246 16.67 -4.27 -15.20
N TYR A 247 16.03 -5.06 -14.33
CA TYR A 247 15.20 -6.18 -14.72
C TYR A 247 13.94 -5.78 -15.51
N VAL A 248 13.28 -4.70 -15.08
CA VAL A 248 12.13 -4.13 -15.80
C VAL A 248 12.54 -3.69 -17.20
N GLY A 249 13.69 -3.02 -17.34
CA GLY A 249 14.21 -2.57 -18.63
C GLY A 249 14.45 -3.72 -19.62
N ILE A 250 14.84 -4.90 -19.13
CA ILE A 250 15.04 -6.11 -19.94
C ILE A 250 13.82 -7.05 -19.95
N ARG A 251 12.69 -6.66 -19.33
CA ARG A 251 11.42 -7.41 -19.27
C ARG A 251 11.50 -8.79 -18.60
N SER A 252 12.51 -9.03 -17.75
CA SER A 252 12.67 -10.27 -16.99
C SER A 252 12.18 -10.10 -15.55
N PHE A 253 11.77 -11.20 -14.92
CA PHE A 253 11.60 -11.19 -13.46
C PHE A 253 12.96 -11.16 -12.77
N CYS A 254 12.96 -10.53 -11.61
CA CYS A 254 14.15 -10.14 -10.91
C CYS A 254 14.44 -11.05 -9.73
N TRP A 255 15.67 -11.55 -9.67
CA TRP A 255 16.14 -12.37 -8.56
C TRP A 255 17.59 -12.03 -8.27
N TRP A 256 17.92 -11.78 -7.00
CA TRP A 256 19.29 -11.55 -6.59
C TRP A 256 19.58 -12.01 -5.16
N HIS A 257 20.86 -12.14 -4.85
CA HIS A 257 21.34 -12.59 -3.56
C HIS A 257 22.60 -11.82 -3.17
N LYS A 258 22.65 -11.32 -1.94
CA LYS A 258 23.87 -10.77 -1.35
C LYS A 258 24.61 -11.90 -0.64
N VAL A 259 25.81 -12.22 -1.13
CA VAL A 259 26.69 -13.26 -0.58
C VAL A 259 27.62 -12.63 0.47
N ASN A 260 28.17 -13.45 1.37
CA ASN A 260 29.25 -13.03 2.28
C ASN A 260 30.38 -12.39 1.46
N ASN A 261 30.92 -11.25 1.93
CA ASN A 261 31.96 -10.42 1.30
C ASN A 261 31.48 -9.32 0.33
N GLY A 262 30.20 -8.96 0.35
CA GLY A 262 29.69 -7.80 -0.41
C GLY A 262 29.48 -8.07 -1.91
N ILE A 263 29.54 -9.35 -2.31
CA ILE A 263 29.24 -9.78 -3.68
C ILE A 263 27.72 -9.84 -3.87
N LEU A 264 27.23 -9.21 -4.93
CA LEU A 264 25.83 -9.32 -5.36
C LEU A 264 25.74 -10.27 -6.56
N GLN A 265 24.93 -11.32 -6.42
CA GLN A 265 24.58 -12.23 -7.51
C GLN A 265 23.21 -11.88 -8.06
N MET A 266 23.12 -11.60 -9.35
CA MET A 266 21.86 -11.45 -10.09
C MET A 266 21.63 -12.69 -10.97
N TYR A 267 20.39 -13.17 -11.04
CA TYR A 267 20.04 -14.42 -11.71
C TYR A 267 19.10 -14.22 -12.91
N PHE A 268 19.48 -14.76 -14.07
CA PHE A 268 18.78 -14.58 -15.34
C PHE A 268 18.39 -15.92 -15.97
N ASN A 269 17.28 -15.94 -16.69
CA ASN A 269 16.82 -17.16 -17.37
C ASN A 269 17.64 -17.46 -18.63
N THR A 270 18.14 -16.44 -19.32
CA THR A 270 18.90 -16.59 -20.58
C THR A 270 20.22 -15.83 -20.57
N ASN A 271 21.16 -16.26 -21.43
CA ASN A 271 22.40 -15.52 -21.68
C ASN A 271 22.14 -14.15 -22.32
N ALA A 272 21.05 -14.00 -23.08
CA ALA A 272 20.67 -12.73 -23.70
C ALA A 272 20.29 -11.70 -22.63
N ASP A 273 19.44 -12.10 -21.67
CA ASP A 273 19.04 -11.26 -20.53
C ASP A 273 20.24 -10.86 -19.69
N LEU A 274 21.14 -11.80 -19.39
CA LEU A 274 22.37 -11.53 -18.65
C LEU A 274 23.25 -10.49 -19.37
N LYS A 275 23.46 -10.66 -20.68
CA LYS A 275 24.25 -9.71 -21.49
C LYS A 275 23.59 -8.33 -21.55
N MET A 276 22.26 -8.27 -21.65
CA MET A 276 21.50 -7.02 -21.62
C MET A 276 21.61 -6.33 -20.26
N ALA A 277 21.49 -7.09 -19.17
CA ALA A 277 21.66 -6.59 -17.81
C ALA A 277 23.07 -6.04 -17.59
N ASN A 278 24.11 -6.78 -17.99
CA ASN A 278 25.49 -6.31 -17.90
C ASN A 278 25.68 -4.97 -18.62
N ARG A 279 25.23 -4.86 -19.89
CA ARG A 279 25.30 -3.60 -20.64
C ARG A 279 24.54 -2.47 -19.95
N TRP A 280 23.36 -2.76 -19.42
CA TRP A 280 22.55 -1.77 -18.71
C TRP A 280 23.26 -1.29 -17.43
N LEU A 281 23.80 -2.21 -16.64
CA LEU A 281 24.49 -1.90 -15.39
C LEU A 281 25.76 -1.08 -15.62
N VAL A 282 26.65 -1.50 -16.53
CA VAL A 282 27.88 -0.77 -16.86
C VAL A 282 27.57 0.62 -17.41
N LYS A 283 26.48 0.77 -18.18
CA LYS A 283 26.04 2.08 -18.71
C LYS A 283 25.54 3.02 -17.61
N ASN A 284 24.82 2.51 -16.61
CA ASN A 284 24.17 3.33 -15.59
C ASN A 284 25.01 3.50 -14.31
N PHE A 285 26.04 2.67 -14.11
CA PHE A 285 26.89 2.67 -12.93
C PHE A 285 28.37 2.56 -13.35
N MET A 286 29.11 3.67 -13.24
CA MET A 286 30.51 3.75 -13.70
C MET A 286 31.53 3.04 -12.79
N GLU A 287 31.14 2.62 -11.57
CA GLU A 287 32.07 2.16 -10.52
C GLU A 287 31.83 0.70 -10.08
N ILE A 288 31.13 -0.10 -10.90
CA ILE A 288 30.91 -1.53 -10.62
C ILE A 288 31.87 -2.41 -11.42
N GLN A 289 32.32 -3.50 -10.81
CA GLN A 289 32.98 -4.60 -11.52
C GLN A 289 31.97 -5.73 -11.68
N VAL A 290 31.90 -6.26 -12.90
CA VAL A 290 30.90 -7.26 -13.27
C VAL A 290 31.58 -8.48 -13.87
N TRP A 291 31.27 -9.65 -13.32
CA TRP A 291 31.83 -10.93 -13.71
C TRP A 291 30.70 -11.89 -14.06
N GLN A 292 30.85 -12.61 -15.16
CA GLN A 292 29.94 -13.72 -15.46
C GLN A 292 30.45 -14.97 -14.76
N LYS A 293 29.60 -15.60 -13.94
CA LYS A 293 29.94 -16.89 -13.36
C LYS A 293 29.82 -17.96 -14.45
N SER A 294 30.92 -18.70 -14.66
CA SER A 294 31.00 -19.88 -15.52
C SER A 294 30.08 -20.99 -15.04
#